data_AF-A0A925DMU1-F1
#
_entry.id   AF-A0A925DMU1-F1
#
_cell.length_a   1.000
_cell.length_b   1.000
_cell.length_c   1.000
_cell.angle_alpha   90.00
_cell.angle_beta   90.00
_cell.angle_gamma   90.00
#
_symmetry.space_group_name_H-M   'P 1'
#
loop_
_entity.id
_entity.type
_entity.pdbx_description
1 polymer ?
#
loop_
_entity_poly.entity_id
_entity_poly.type
_entity_poly.pdbx_seq_one_letter_code
_entity_poly.pdbx_strand_id
1 'polypeptide(L)' 'MKKILFFTLLLIGKSAFTQTYVSDESRFVKDTTLVVLEDDAGSAYNTLMKKALQKFWSITPYKFITESVFKSTYTGRVGK' A
#
# COMPACT_ATOMS: atom_id res chain seq x y z
N MET A 1 40.83 12.10 -26.70
CA MET A 1 40.13 12.63 -25.50
C MET A 1 38.69 13.07 -25.82
N LYS A 2 38.43 13.86 -26.89
CA LYS A 2 37.08 14.32 -27.25
C LYS A 2 36.04 13.22 -27.52
N LYS A 3 36.44 12.07 -28.07
CA LYS A 3 35.56 10.92 -28.36
C LYS A 3 35.12 10.15 -27.10
N ILE A 4 35.98 10.11 -26.07
CA ILE A 4 35.69 9.48 -24.78
C ILE A 4 34.69 10.33 -24.00
N LEU A 5 34.90 11.65 -23.99
CA LEU A 5 33.97 12.62 -23.40
C LEU A 5 32.55 12.51 -24.02
N PHE A 6 32.48 12.30 -25.34
CA PHE A 6 31.22 12.10 -26.06
C PHE A 6 30.52 10.80 -25.66
N PHE A 7 31.28 9.73 -25.42
CA PHE A 7 30.74 8.42 -25.02
C PHE A 7 30.23 8.44 -23.58
N THR A 8 30.92 9.13 -22.68
CA THR A 8 30.48 9.33 -21.29
C THR A 8 29.21 10.19 -21.21
N LEU A 9 29.10 11.21 -22.07
CA LEU A 9 27.90 12.05 -22.16
C LEU A 9 26.66 11.27 -22.66
N LEU A 10 26.85 10.31 -23.57
CA LEU A 10 25.78 9.47 -24.11
C LEU A 10 25.19 8.48 -23.08
N LEU A 11 26.03 8.01 -22.14
CA LEU A 11 25.62 7.06 -21.10
C LEU A 11 24.73 7.70 -20.01
N ILE A 12 24.91 8.99 -19.74
CA ILE A 12 24.11 9.73 -18.73
C ILE A 12 22.67 9.97 -19.22
N GLY A 13 22.42 9.98 -20.53
CA GLY A 13 21.09 10.17 -21.10
C GLY A 13 20.12 8.98 -20.89
N LYS A 14 20.64 7.79 -20.54
CA LYS A 14 19.83 6.57 -20.35
C LYS A 14 19.31 6.40 -18.92
N SER A 15 19.87 7.09 -17.93
CA SER A 15 19.49 6.96 -16.51
C SER A 15 18.36 7.91 -16.07
N ALA A 16 17.91 8.82 -16.93
CA ALA A 16 16.93 9.84 -16.57
C ALA A 16 15.45 9.36 -16.53
N PHE A 17 15.15 8.13 -16.99
CA PHE A 17 13.77 7.66 -17.18
C PHE A 17 13.40 6.37 -16.42
N THR A 18 13.99 6.13 -15.24
CA THR A 18 13.59 5.01 -14.36
C THR A 18 12.45 5.36 -13.38
N GLN A 19 11.91 6.57 -13.43
CA GLN A 19 10.72 6.90 -12.64
C GLN A 19 9.49 6.37 -13.35
N THR A 20 9.11 5.12 -13.04
CA THR A 20 7.79 4.60 -13.36
C THR A 20 6.78 5.42 -12.55
N TYR A 21 6.16 6.42 -13.19
CA TYR A 21 4.98 7.06 -12.63
C TYR A 21 3.84 6.07 -12.73
N VAL A 22 3.67 5.25 -11.68
CA VAL A 22 2.50 4.39 -11.56
C VAL A 22 1.35 5.32 -11.18
N SER A 23 0.44 5.58 -12.11
CA SER A 23 -0.87 6.19 -11.84
C SER A 23 -1.76 5.20 -11.06
N ASP A 24 -1.22 4.66 -9.97
CA ASP A 24 -1.79 3.61 -9.13
C ASP A 24 -3.00 4.11 -8.34
N GLU A 25 -3.26 5.41 -8.36
CA GLU A 25 -4.41 6.08 -7.77
C GLU A 25 -5.72 5.39 -8.20
N SER A 26 -5.83 5.03 -9.48
CA SER A 26 -7.02 4.38 -10.03
C SER A 26 -7.20 2.93 -9.59
N ARG A 27 -6.12 2.27 -9.16
CA ARG A 27 -6.13 0.90 -8.61
C ARG A 27 -6.39 0.95 -7.11
N PHE A 28 -5.73 1.88 -6.40
CA PHE A 28 -5.91 2.10 -4.98
C PHE A 28 -7.38 2.32 -4.58
N VAL A 29 -8.12 3.17 -5.31
CA VAL A 29 -9.54 3.43 -4.99
C VAL A 29 -10.46 2.22 -5.21
N LYS A 30 -10.02 1.21 -5.97
CA LYS A 30 -10.77 -0.03 -6.22
C LYS A 30 -10.41 -1.14 -5.23
N ASP A 31 -9.24 -1.05 -4.59
CA ASP A 31 -8.76 -2.06 -3.67
C ASP A 31 -9.56 -2.04 -2.36
N THR A 32 -9.74 -3.22 -1.76
CA THR A 32 -10.44 -3.34 -0.49
C THR A 32 -9.48 -3.15 0.68
N THR A 33 -9.68 -2.09 1.45
CA THR A 33 -8.93 -1.82 2.69
C THR A 33 -9.29 -2.85 3.76
N LEU A 34 -8.26 -3.48 4.35
CA LEU A 34 -8.42 -4.40 5.47
C LEU A 34 -8.29 -3.63 6.79
N VAL A 35 -9.31 -3.74 7.63
CA VAL A 35 -9.33 -3.09 8.93
C VAL A 35 -9.14 -4.17 9.97
N VAL A 36 -7.97 -4.15 10.62
CA VAL A 36 -7.63 -5.14 11.63
C VAL A 36 -8.25 -4.73 12.96
N LEU A 37 -9.10 -5.62 13.45
CA LEU A 37 -9.74 -5.55 14.75
C LEU A 37 -9.01 -6.47 15.73
N GLU A 38 -9.03 -6.08 17.00
CA GLU A 38 -8.54 -6.93 18.09
C GLU A 38 -9.37 -8.22 18.15
N ASP A 39 -8.75 -9.34 18.56
CA ASP A 39 -9.45 -10.61 18.72
C ASP A 39 -10.48 -10.58 19.88
N ASP A 40 -10.36 -9.62 20.80
CA ASP A 40 -11.32 -9.41 21.90
C ASP A 40 -12.64 -8.79 21.41
N ALA A 41 -13.74 -9.53 21.59
CA ALA A 41 -15.09 -9.09 21.26
C ALA A 41 -15.58 -7.92 22.12
N GLY A 42 -15.05 -7.76 23.35
CA GLY A 42 -15.37 -6.66 24.27
C GLY A 42 -14.61 -5.37 24.01
N SER A 43 -13.71 -5.37 23.02
CA SER A 43 -12.81 -4.24 22.76
C SER A 43 -13.57 -2.94 22.43
N ALA A 44 -13.27 -1.91 23.21
CA ALA A 44 -13.74 -0.55 22.93
C ALA A 44 -13.17 -0.02 21.61
N TYR A 45 -11.92 -0.37 21.28
CA TYR A 45 -11.30 -0.03 20.00
C TYR A 45 -12.11 -0.58 18.83
N ASN A 46 -12.50 -1.86 18.88
CA ASN A 46 -13.30 -2.49 17.82
C ASN A 46 -14.62 -1.74 17.58
N THR A 47 -15.28 -1.33 18.66
CA THR A 47 -16.53 -0.57 18.58
C THR A 47 -16.32 0.82 17.99
N LEU A 48 -15.28 1.54 18.43
CA LEU A 48 -14.96 2.87 17.94
C LEU A 48 -14.55 2.84 16.47
N MET A 49 -13.75 1.87 16.05
CA MET A 49 -13.30 1.75 14.67
C MET A 49 -14.43 1.43 13.70
N LYS A 50 -15.34 0.51 14.09
CA LYS A 50 -16.53 0.22 13.29
C LYS A 50 -17.37 1.49 13.08
N LYS A 51 -17.60 2.25 14.15
CA LYS A 51 -18.35 3.52 14.07
C LYS A 51 -17.64 4.57 13.22
N ALA A 52 -16.33 4.72 13.39
CA ALA A 52 -15.52 5.71 12.67
C ALA A 52 -15.51 5.44 11.16
N LEU A 53 -15.26 4.19 10.74
CA LEU A 53 -15.24 3.85 9.33
C LEU A 53 -16.63 3.94 8.69
N GLN A 54 -17.67 3.51 9.40
CA GLN A 54 -19.03 3.66 8.92
C GLN A 54 -19.42 5.13 8.72
N LYS A 55 -18.94 6.03 9.59
CA LYS A 55 -19.29 7.45 9.56
C LYS A 55 -18.46 8.27 8.58
N PHE A 56 -17.17 7.95 8.43
CA PHE A 56 -16.21 8.85 7.78
C PHE A 56 -15.49 8.24 6.58
N TRP A 57 -15.47 6.91 6.41
CA TRP A 57 -14.68 6.29 5.35
C TRP A 57 -15.48 6.15 4.05
N SER A 58 -15.03 6.84 3.00
CA SER A 58 -15.65 6.82 1.68
C SER A 58 -14.65 6.64 0.52
N ILE A 59 -13.38 6.38 0.82
CA ILE A 59 -12.29 6.40 -0.18
C ILE A 59 -12.21 5.05 -0.92
N THR A 60 -12.28 3.95 -0.18
CA THR A 60 -12.15 2.57 -0.69
C THR A 60 -13.21 1.67 -0.06
N PRO A 61 -13.61 0.58 -0.74
CA PRO A 61 -14.28 -0.54 -0.06
C PRO A 61 -13.43 -1.00 1.12
N TYR A 62 -14.07 -1.42 2.23
CA TYR A 62 -13.34 -1.94 3.38
C TYR A 62 -13.99 -3.21 3.93
N LYS A 63 -13.18 -4.04 4.59
CA LYS A 63 -13.66 -5.19 5.37
C LYS A 63 -12.91 -5.30 6.69
N PHE A 64 -13.64 -5.74 7.72
CA PHE A 64 -13.06 -6.04 9.01
C PHE A 64 -12.48 -7.45 9.02
N ILE A 65 -11.27 -7.58 9.55
CA ILE A 65 -10.61 -8.85 9.85
C ILE A 65 -10.10 -8.81 11.29
N THR A 66 -9.83 -9.96 11.88
CA THR A 66 -9.21 -10.03 13.21
C THR A 66 -7.69 -10.07 13.11
N GLU A 67 -7.00 -9.73 14.20
CA GLU A 67 -5.55 -9.89 14.31
C GLU A 67 -5.09 -11.32 14.00
N SER A 68 -5.80 -12.33 14.50
CA SER A 68 -5.53 -13.74 14.21
C SER A 68 -5.60 -14.06 12.71
N VAL A 69 -6.58 -13.51 11.99
CA VAL A 69 -6.69 -13.65 10.52
C VAL A 69 -5.55 -12.92 9.82
N PHE A 70 -5.21 -11.72 10.28
CA PHE A 70 -4.08 -10.96 9.73
C PHE A 70 -2.76 -11.73 9.86
N LYS A 71 -2.47 -12.25 11.06
CA LYS A 71 -1.25 -13.00 11.37
C LYS A 71 -1.17 -14.38 10.70
N SER A 72 -2.29 -15.04 10.45
CA SER A 72 -2.28 -16.35 9.78
C SER A 72 -2.17 -16.24 8.26
N THR A 73 -2.76 -15.20 7.67
CA THR A 73 -2.98 -15.14 6.21
C THR A 73 -2.07 -14.12 5.51
N TYR A 74 -1.63 -13.06 6.20
CA TYR A 74 -1.04 -11.89 5.52
C TYR A 74 0.39 -11.55 5.96
N THR A 75 0.79 -11.87 7.19
CA THR A 75 2.17 -11.61 7.67
C THR A 75 3.24 -12.43 6.92
N GLY A 76 2.90 -13.61 6.39
CA GLY A 76 3.80 -14.42 5.56
C GLY A 76 4.14 -13.82 4.18
N ARG A 77 3.47 -12.74 3.76
CA ARG A 77 3.69 -12.05 2.48
C ARG A 77 4.59 -10.81 2.57
N VAL A 78 4.95 -10.37 3.77
CA VAL A 78 5.71 -9.12 4.01
C VAL A 78 7.21 -9.38 4.21
N GLY A 79 7.69 -10.62 3.97
CA GLY A 79 9.04 -11.04 4.34
C GLY A 79 9.71 -12.07 3.42
N LYS A 80 9.60 -11.90 2.09
CA LYS A 80 10.53 -12.48 1.12
C LYS A 80 10.80 -11.50 -0.01
#